data_AF-A0A3S1Y4X6-F1
#
_entry.id   AF-A0A3S1Y4X6-F1
#
_cell.length_a   1.000
_cell.length_b   1.000
_cell.length_c   1.000
_cell.angle_alpha   90.00
_cell.angle_beta   90.00
_cell.angle_gamma   90.00
#
_symmetry.space_group_name_H-M   'P 1'
#
loop_
_entity.id
_entity.type
_entity.pdbx_description
1 polymer ?
#
loop_
_entity_poly.entity_id
_entity_poly.type
_entity_poly.pdbx_seq_one_letter_code
_entity_poly.pdbx_strand_id
1 'polypeptide(L)' 'MHVSKTGVTIEITGMHKWFGAFHALKDINLKVMR' A
#
# COMPACT_ATOMS: atom_id res chain seq x y z
N MET A 1 -14.49 5.84 -17.49
CA MET A 1 -13.74 5.35 -16.31
C MET A 1 -14.72 4.74 -15.33
N HIS A 2 -14.52 3.50 -14.91
CA HIS A 2 -15.27 2.89 -13.81
C HIS A 2 -14.54 3.20 -12.50
N VAL A 3 -15.19 3.88 -11.57
CA VAL A 3 -14.64 4.10 -10.22
C VAL A 3 -15.34 3.15 -9.27
N SER A 4 -14.57 2.42 -8.45
CA SER A 4 -15.11 1.54 -7.43
C SER A 4 -16.04 2.30 -6.48
N LYS A 5 -17.15 1.66 -6.09
CA LYS A 5 -18.13 2.24 -5.15
C LYS A 5 -17.63 2.29 -3.70
N THR A 6 -16.53 1.59 -3.40
CA THR A 6 -15.90 1.54 -2.08
C THR A 6 -15.10 2.82 -1.82
N GLY A 7 -15.14 3.34 -0.59
CA GLY A 7 -14.38 4.55 -0.19
C GLY A 7 -12.87 4.34 -0.07
N VAL A 8 -12.41 3.10 -0.17
CA VAL A 8 -10.98 2.74 -0.18
C VAL A 8 -10.45 2.84 -1.60
N THR A 9 -9.45 3.69 -1.78
CA THR A 9 -8.76 3.94 -3.04
C THR A 9 -7.48 3.10 -3.14
N ILE A 10 -6.72 2.95 -2.05
CA ILE A 10 -5.54 2.08 -1.98
C ILE A 10 -5.54 1.40 -0.61
N GLU A 11 -5.27 0.10 -0.57
CA GLU A 11 -5.02 -0.64 0.66
C GLU A 11 -3.79 -1.53 0.48
N ILE A 12 -2.82 -1.39 1.37
CA ILE A 12 -1.59 -2.17 1.43
C ILE A 12 -1.47 -2.70 2.85
N THR A 13 -1.24 -4.00 2.97
CA THR A 13 -1.01 -4.67 4.26
C THR A 13 0.33 -5.38 4.23
N GLY A 14 1.14 -5.21 5.28
CA GLY A 14 2.43 -5.88 5.45
C GLY A 14 3.43 -5.64 4.31
N MET A 15 3.56 -4.41 3.80
CA MET A 15 4.50 -4.12 2.72
C MET A 15 5.95 -4.30 3.15
N HIS A 16 6.65 -5.10 2.36
CA HIS A 16 8.08 -5.29 2.39
C HIS A 16 8.68 -4.87 1.06
N LYS A 17 9.54 -3.84 1.08
CA LYS A 17 10.29 -3.38 -0.09
C LYS A 17 11.77 -3.34 0.23
N TRP A 18 12.57 -3.93 -0.64
CA TRP A 18 14.02 -3.97 -0.53
C TRP A 18 14.69 -3.08 -1.57
N PHE A 19 15.86 -2.57 -1.23
CA PHE A 19 16.80 -1.94 -2.16
C PHE A 19 18.17 -2.58 -1.93
N GLY A 20 18.53 -3.54 -2.78
CA GLY A 20 19.63 -4.45 -2.49
C GLY A 20 19.41 -5.19 -1.16
N ALA A 21 20.42 -5.15 -0.28
CA ALA A 21 20.32 -5.73 1.06
C ALA A 21 19.57 -4.85 2.08
N PHE A 22 19.16 -3.63 1.72
CA PHE A 22 18.50 -2.71 2.64
C PHE A 22 16.97 -2.89 2.59
N HIS A 23 16.35 -3.05 3.76
CA HIS A 23 14.90 -3.17 3.90
C HIS A 23 14.28 -1.77 3.92
N ALA A 24 14.01 -1.22 2.74
CA ALA A 24 13.55 0.15 2.55
C ALA A 24 12.18 0.43 3.16
N LEU A 25 11.24 -0.51 3.04
CA LEU A 25 9.94 -0.45 3.70
C LEU A 25 9.73 -1.79 4.38
N LYS A 26 9.56 -1.81 5.69
CA LYS A 26 9.40 -3.03 6.48
C LYS A 26 8.09 -2.98 7.23
N ASP A 27 7.21 -3.93 6.95
CA ASP A 27 5.93 -4.13 7.62
C ASP A 27 5.06 -2.87 7.61
N ILE A 28 4.87 -2.30 6.42
CA ILE A 28 4.10 -1.07 6.25
C ILE A 28 2.66 -1.41 5.87
N ASN A 29 1.72 -0.83 6.62
CA ASN A 29 0.30 -0.83 6.30
C ASN A 29 -0.08 0.58 5.80
N LEU A 30 -0.77 0.68 4.66
CA LEU A 30 -1.24 1.94 4.09
C LEU A 30 -2.69 1.83 3.66
N LYS A 31 -3.49 2.83 4.01
CA LYS A 31 -4.86 2.96 3.54
C LYS A 31 -5.09 4.38 3.03
N VAL A 32 -5.42 4.50 1.75
CA VAL A 32 -5.83 5.76 1.12
C VAL A 32 -7.32 5.66 0.84
N MET A 33 -8.05 6.65 1.32
CA MET A 33 -9.47 6.82 1.04
C MET A 33 -9.68 7.94 0.03
N ARG A 34 -10.85 7.98 -0.59
CA ARG A 34 -11.22 9.02 -1.55
C ARG A 34 -11.51 10.36 -0.86
#